data_AF-A0A9N9MZV3-F1
#
_entry.id   AF-A0A9N9MZV3-F1
#
_cell.length_a   1.000
_cell.length_b   1.000
_cell.length_c   1.000
_cell.angle_alpha   90.00
_cell.angle_beta   90.00
_cell.angle_gamma   90.00
#
_symmetry.space_group_name_H-M   'P 1'
#
loop_
_entity.id
_entity.type
_entity.pdbx_description
1 polymer ?
#
loop_
_entity_poly.entity_id
_entity_poly.type
_entity_poly.pdbx_seq_one_letter_code
_entity_poly.pdbx_strand_id
1 'polypeptide(L)'
;MESYQGGLARDEAAETFNRKSQTITSNINKISQNVSSMSKMVNQLQTPQDSQELRNQLRQIQNYTQKLAKDTSTLLMELMKLPTDQPVHKLTRDRLSDEYMVTLNFFQVILFFQ
;
A
#
# COMPACT_ATOMS: atom_id res chain seq x y z
N MET A 1 14.33 -11.33 -41.60
CA MET A 1 13.66 -10.12 -41.08
C MET A 1 13.09 -10.48 -39.71
N GLU A 2 13.90 -10.44 -38.65
CA GLU A 2 13.47 -10.78 -37.29
C GLU A 2 14.26 -9.95 -36.28
N SER A 3 13.78 -8.76 -35.94
CA SER A 3 14.36 -7.96 -34.83
C SER A 3 13.40 -6.94 -34.21
N TYR A 4 12.10 -6.99 -34.49
CA TYR A 4 11.11 -6.07 -33.90
C TYR A 4 10.50 -6.59 -32.58
N GLN A 5 10.65 -7.88 -32.27
CA GLN A 5 9.91 -8.52 -31.18
C GLN A 5 10.50 -8.24 -29.78
N GLY A 6 11.80 -7.91 -29.69
CA GLY A 6 12.47 -7.63 -28.41
C GLY A 6 12.22 -6.22 -27.85
N GLY A 7 11.89 -5.24 -28.69
CA GLY A 7 11.57 -3.87 -28.26
C GLY A 7 10.19 -3.78 -27.61
N LEU A 8 9.18 -4.33 -28.27
CA LEU A 8 7.79 -4.32 -27.82
C LEU A 8 7.60 -5.00 -26.45
N ALA A 9 8.25 -6.14 -26.22
CA ALA A 9 8.17 -6.85 -24.94
C ALA A 9 8.81 -6.09 -23.77
N ARG A 10 9.89 -5.33 -24.04
CA ARG A 10 10.54 -4.47 -23.03
C ARG A 10 9.67 -3.28 -22.66
N ASP A 11 9.03 -2.68 -23.65
CA ASP A 11 8.13 -1.53 -23.45
C ASP A 11 6.88 -1.94 -22.65
N GLU A 12 6.30 -3.10 -22.96
CA GLU A 12 5.15 -3.65 -22.23
C GLU A 12 5.49 -3.98 -20.76
N ALA A 13 6.67 -4.55 -20.51
CA ALA A 13 7.15 -4.84 -19.16
C ALA A 13 7.36 -3.56 -18.35
N ALA A 14 7.93 -2.51 -18.96
CA ALA A 14 8.11 -1.21 -18.33
C ALA A 14 6.77 -0.52 -18.03
N GLU A 15 5.82 -0.55 -18.95
CA GLU A 15 4.48 0.00 -18.72
C GLU A 15 3.75 -0.74 -17.59
N THR A 16 3.84 -2.07 -17.57
CA THR A 16 3.27 -2.90 -16.50
C THR A 16 3.90 -2.59 -15.15
N PHE A 17 5.23 -2.42 -15.10
CA PHE A 17 5.94 -2.01 -13.89
C PHE A 17 5.45 -0.65 -13.39
N ASN A 18 5.36 0.34 -14.27
CA ASN A 18 4.92 1.70 -13.93
C ASN A 18 3.48 1.72 -13.40
N ARG A 19 2.55 1.02 -14.07
CA ARG A 19 1.14 0.92 -13.63
C ARG A 19 1.00 0.28 -12.25
N LYS A 20 1.72 -0.82 -12.00
CA LYS A 20 1.71 -1.49 -10.68
C LYS A 20 2.32 -0.59 -9.61
N SER A 21 3.46 0.04 -9.88
CA SER A 21 4.13 0.96 -8.96
C SER A 21 3.26 2.15 -8.55
N GLN A 22 2.54 2.75 -9.51
CA GLN A 22 1.60 3.83 -9.25
C GLN A 22 0.42 3.38 -8.38
N THR A 23 -0.14 2.20 -8.67
CA THR A 23 -1.22 1.61 -7.86
C THR A 23 -0.76 1.37 -6.42
N ILE A 24 0.42 0.79 -6.24
CA ILE A 24 1.01 0.54 -4.92
C ILE A 24 1.22 1.86 -4.17
N THR A 25 1.77 2.88 -4.82
CA THR A 25 1.95 4.22 -4.23
C THR A 25 0.62 4.80 -3.76
N SER A 26 -0.42 4.73 -4.59
CA SER A 26 -1.77 5.18 -4.24
C SER A 26 -2.33 4.45 -3.01
N ASN A 27 -2.13 3.13 -2.95
CA ASN A 27 -2.60 2.33 -1.84
C ASN A 27 -1.84 2.63 -0.55
N ILE A 28 -0.51 2.77 -0.58
CA ILE A 28 0.30 3.17 0.58
C ILE A 28 -0.21 4.50 1.14
N ASN A 29 -0.42 5.50 0.28
CA ASN A 29 -0.94 6.80 0.70
C ASN A 29 -2.32 6.69 1.36
N LYS A 30 -3.23 5.88 0.81
CA LYS A 30 -4.55 5.62 1.40
C LYS A 30 -4.46 4.91 2.75
N ILE A 31 -3.60 3.90 2.89
CA ILE A 31 -3.37 3.22 4.17
C ILE A 31 -2.86 4.22 5.20
N SER A 32 -1.89 5.05 4.84
CA SER A 32 -1.33 6.09 5.73
C SER A 32 -2.39 7.11 6.19
N GLN A 33 -3.27 7.55 5.27
CA GLN A 33 -4.41 8.42 5.60
C GLN A 33 -5.40 7.74 6.54
N ASN A 34 -5.73 6.48 6.30
CA ASN A 34 -6.62 5.70 7.17
C ASN A 34 -6.02 5.53 8.56
N VAL A 35 -4.72 5.21 8.66
CA VAL A 35 -3.98 5.11 9.92
C VAL A 35 -4.07 6.42 10.70
N SER A 36 -3.85 7.56 10.04
CA SER A 36 -3.99 8.88 10.66
C SER A 36 -5.42 9.14 11.19
N SER A 37 -6.44 8.76 10.43
CA SER A 37 -7.84 8.88 10.84
C SER A 37 -8.17 7.95 12.01
N MET A 38 -7.74 6.69 11.96
CA MET A 38 -7.94 5.72 13.04
C MET A 38 -7.25 6.15 14.33
N SER A 39 -6.04 6.70 14.26
CA SER A 39 -5.34 7.24 15.44
C SER A 39 -6.15 8.34 16.12
N LYS A 40 -6.75 9.28 15.36
CA LYS A 40 -7.63 10.31 15.91
C LYS A 40 -8.89 9.70 16.56
N MET A 41 -9.50 8.71 15.92
CA MET A 41 -10.66 8.02 16.48
C MET A 41 -10.32 7.27 17.77
N VAL A 42 -9.19 6.55 17.82
CA VAL A 42 -8.71 5.86 19.03
C VAL A 42 -8.50 6.85 20.18
N ASN A 43 -7.87 8.00 19.91
CA ASN A 43 -7.72 9.05 20.92
C ASN A 43 -9.07 9.58 21.43
N GLN A 44 -10.07 9.74 20.56
CA GLN A 44 -11.41 10.17 20.95
C GLN A 44 -12.14 9.12 21.79
N LEU A 45 -11.97 7.83 21.49
CA LEU A 45 -12.54 6.72 22.27
C LEU A 45 -11.96 6.62 23.69
N GLN A 46 -10.80 7.23 23.95
CA GLN A 46 -10.20 7.34 25.28
C GLN A 46 -10.74 8.53 26.09
N THR A 47 -11.73 9.26 25.55
CA THR A 47 -12.38 10.40 26.20
C THR A 47 -13.85 10.11 26.46
N PRO A 48 -14.55 10.94 27.26
CA PRO A 48 -16.00 10.84 27.42
C PRO A 48 -16.83 11.04 26.14
N GLN A 49 -16.20 11.37 25.00
CA GLN A 49 -16.83 11.48 23.68
C GLN A 49 -16.95 10.13 22.94
N ASP A 50 -16.61 9.03 23.61
CA ASP A 50 -16.83 7.67 23.10
C ASP A 50 -18.30 7.47 22.71
N SER A 51 -18.52 6.85 21.54
CA SER A 51 -19.83 6.52 21.04
C SER A 51 -19.81 5.26 20.18
N GLN A 52 -20.94 4.58 20.11
CA GLN A 52 -21.09 3.39 19.27
C GLN A 52 -20.87 3.73 17.78
N GLU A 53 -21.30 4.91 17.34
CA GLU A 53 -21.06 5.46 16.00
C GLU A 53 -19.56 5.50 15.68
N LEU A 54 -18.75 6.10 16.56
CA LEU A 54 -17.30 6.23 16.40
C LEU A 54 -16.62 4.85 16.36
N ARG A 55 -17.06 3.92 17.23
CA ARG A 55 -16.57 2.53 17.24
C ARG A 55 -16.89 1.80 15.94
N ASN A 56 -18.09 2.02 15.39
CA ASN A 56 -18.51 1.41 14.12
C ASN A 56 -17.66 1.95 12.96
N GLN A 57 -17.46 3.27 12.89
CA GLN A 57 -16.63 3.93 11.87
C GLN A 57 -15.18 3.44 11.94
N LEU A 58 -14.60 3.34 13.14
CA LEU A 58 -13.25 2.81 13.35
C LEU A 58 -13.14 1.39 12.78
N ARG A 59 -14.07 0.49 13.11
CA ARG A 59 -14.07 -0.90 12.60
C ARG A 59 -14.21 -0.96 11.07
N GLN A 60 -15.01 -0.08 10.47
CA GLN A 60 -15.14 -0.02 9.01
C GLN A 60 -13.82 0.38 8.34
N ILE A 61 -13.16 1.44 8.82
CA ILE A 61 -11.88 1.90 8.28
C ILE A 61 -10.80 0.82 8.50
N GLN A 62 -10.79 0.16 9.66
CA GLN A 62 -9.88 -0.93 9.96
C GLN A 62 -10.02 -2.09 8.98
N ASN A 63 -11.24 -2.59 8.77
CA ASN A 63 -11.53 -3.68 7.84
C ASN A 63 -11.13 -3.33 6.40
N TYR A 64 -11.49 -2.11 5.96
CA TYR A 64 -11.08 -1.60 4.65
C TYR A 64 -9.56 -1.54 4.50
N THR A 65 -8.88 -1.00 5.51
CA THR A 65 -7.41 -0.85 5.52
C THR A 65 -6.71 -2.20 5.53
N GLN A 66 -7.25 -3.20 6.25
CA GLN A 66 -6.69 -4.55 6.27
C GLN A 66 -6.81 -5.22 4.89
N LYS A 67 -7.93 -5.05 4.19
CA LYS A 67 -8.08 -5.55 2.81
C LYS A 67 -7.09 -4.84 1.87
N LEU A 68 -7.03 -3.52 1.94
CA LEU A 68 -6.14 -2.71 1.11
C LEU A 68 -4.66 -3.07 1.33
N ALA A 69 -4.27 -3.29 2.59
CA ALA A 69 -2.94 -3.76 2.95
C ALA A 69 -2.61 -5.11 2.31
N LYS A 70 -3.51 -6.10 2.40
CA LYS A 70 -3.33 -7.42 1.77
C LYS A 70 -3.20 -7.31 0.24
N ASP A 71 -4.09 -6.56 -0.40
CA ASP A 71 -4.05 -6.35 -1.85
C ASP A 71 -2.73 -5.68 -2.29
N THR A 72 -2.24 -4.71 -1.51
CA THR A 72 -0.97 -4.02 -1.77
C THR A 72 0.23 -4.95 -1.60
N SER A 73 0.21 -5.85 -0.61
CA SER A 73 1.24 -6.88 -0.45
C SER A 73 1.32 -7.78 -1.68
N THR A 74 0.17 -8.21 -2.21
CA THR A 74 0.11 -9.03 -3.42
C THR A 74 0.69 -8.28 -4.62
N LEU A 75 0.29 -7.02 -4.82
CA LEU A 75 0.83 -6.19 -5.90
C LEU A 75 2.34 -5.97 -5.77
N LEU A 76 2.86 -5.78 -4.55
CA LEU A 76 4.30 -5.67 -4.30
C LEU A 76 5.03 -6.97 -4.64
N MET A 77 4.49 -8.13 -4.22
CA MET A 77 5.07 -9.42 -4.58
C MET A 77 5.08 -9.66 -6.11
N GLU A 78 4.03 -9.23 -6.81
CA GLU A 78 4.00 -9.27 -8.28
C GLU A 78 5.02 -8.31 -8.89
N LEU A 79 5.12 -7.08 -8.37
CA LEU A 79 6.09 -6.09 -8.81
C LEU A 79 7.53 -6.62 -8.63
N MET A 80 7.80 -7.35 -7.54
CA MET A 80 9.09 -7.99 -7.25
C MET A 80 9.48 -9.08 -8.25
N LYS A 81 8.50 -9.77 -8.85
CA LYS A 81 8.72 -10.82 -9.87
C LYS A 81 9.05 -10.25 -11.25
N LEU A 82 8.75 -8.98 -11.51
CA LEU A 82 9.06 -8.35 -12.78
C LEU A 82 10.59 -8.19 -12.97
N PRO A 83 11.11 -8.29 -14.21
CA PRO A 83 12.51 -8.02 -14.49
C PRO A 83 12.87 -6.56 -14.18
N THR A 84 14.04 -6.35 -13.59
CA THR A 84 14.55 -5.02 -13.23
C THR A 84 15.83 -4.70 -13.99
N ASP A 85 15.73 -4.76 -15.31
CA ASP A 85 16.87 -4.46 -16.20
C ASP A 85 17.31 -3.00 -16.08
N GLN A 86 16.43 -2.12 -15.61
CA GLN A 86 16.74 -0.71 -15.35
C GLN A 86 16.95 -0.44 -13.84
N PRO A 87 18.03 0.27 -13.46
CA PRO A 87 18.29 0.66 -12.06
C PRO A 87 17.14 1.44 -11.41
N VAL A 88 16.41 2.25 -12.19
CA VAL A 88 15.26 3.02 -11.68
C VAL A 88 14.12 2.13 -11.18
N HIS A 89 13.90 0.97 -11.81
CA HIS A 89 12.88 0.01 -11.37
C HIS A 89 13.30 -0.68 -10.07
N LYS A 90 14.59 -0.98 -9.89
CA LYS A 90 15.11 -1.52 -8.62
C LYS A 90 14.88 -0.53 -7.48
N LEU A 91 15.34 0.71 -7.66
CA LEU A 91 15.18 1.77 -6.67
C LEU A 91 13.70 2.02 -6.33
N THR A 92 12.83 2.06 -7.35
CA THR A 92 11.39 2.27 -7.14
C THR A 92 10.77 1.13 -6.33
N ARG A 93 11.10 -0.12 -6.65
CA ARG A 93 10.63 -1.30 -5.91
C ARG A 93 11.08 -1.26 -4.46
N ASP A 94 12.37 -1.01 -4.21
CA ASP A 94 12.95 -1.01 -2.87
C ASP A 94 12.30 0.08 -2.02
N ARG A 95 12.20 1.30 -2.56
CA ARG A 95 11.49 2.42 -1.91
C ARG A 95 10.04 2.07 -1.57
N LEU A 96 9.29 1.48 -2.50
CA LEU A 96 7.89 1.11 -2.26
C LEU A 96 7.76 0.01 -1.19
N SER A 97 8.71 -0.92 -1.15
CA SER A 97 8.76 -1.95 -0.10
C SER A 97 8.97 -1.33 1.27
N ASP A 98 9.95 -0.42 1.39
CA ASP A 98 10.27 0.27 2.65
C ASP A 98 9.11 1.15 3.13
N GLU A 99 8.55 1.98 2.24
CA GLU A 99 7.40 2.84 2.55
C GLU A 99 6.17 2.03 2.99
N TYR A 100 5.94 0.89 2.33
CA TYR A 100 4.86 -0.03 2.70
C TYR A 100 5.09 -0.65 4.07
N MET A 101 6.30 -1.12 4.37
CA MET A 101 6.63 -1.72 5.67
C MET A 101 6.48 -0.72 6.82
N VAL A 102 6.95 0.51 6.63
CA VAL A 102 6.77 1.60 7.60
C VAL A 102 5.28 1.88 7.83
N THR A 103 4.50 1.98 6.74
CA THR A 103 3.06 2.25 6.82
C THR A 103 2.31 1.11 7.52
N LEU A 104 2.68 -0.14 7.24
CA LEU A 104 2.13 -1.31 7.92
C LEU A 104 2.47 -1.33 9.41
N ASN A 105 3.68 -0.94 9.79
CA ASN A 105 4.06 -0.89 11.19
C ASN A 105 3.14 0.08 11.97
N PHE A 106 2.89 1.27 11.43
CA PHE A 106 1.95 2.21 12.05
C PHE A 106 0.52 1.66 12.12
N PHE A 107 0.06 0.95 11.08
CA PHE A 107 -1.24 0.30 11.12
C PHE A 107 -1.31 -0.79 12.20
N GLN A 108 -0.28 -1.62 12.33
CA GLN A 108 -0.21 -2.66 13.36
C GLN A 108 -0.24 -2.06 14.77
N VAL A 109 0.48 -0.96 15.00
CA VAL A 109 0.44 -0.24 16.28
C VAL A 109 -1.00 0.11 16.67
N ILE A 110 -1.80 0.63 15.73
CA ILE A 110 -3.22 0.95 15.99
C ILE A 110 -4.03 -0.31 16.34
N LEU A 111 -3.76 -1.45 15.70
CA LEU A 111 -4.45 -2.71 15.99
C LEU A 111 -4.18 -3.23 17.41
N PHE A 112 -3.02 -2.92 18.00
CA PHE A 112 -2.68 -3.31 19.38
C PHE A 112 -3.35 -2.45 20.45
N PHE A 113 -3.89 -1.28 20.11
CA PHE A 113 -4.58 -0.39 21.06
C PHE A 113 -6.09 -0.69 21.22
N GLN A 114 -6.61 -1.76 20.60
CA GLN A 114 -7.95 -2.31 20.81
C GLN A 114 -7.93 -3.51 21.75
#